data_AF-A0A925KZZ9-F1
#
_entry.id   AF-A0A925KZZ9-F1
#
_cell.length_a   1.000
_cell.length_b   1.000
_cell.length_c   1.000
_cell.angle_alpha   90.00
_cell.angle_beta   90.00
_cell.angle_gamma   90.00
#
_symmetry.space_group_name_H-M   'P 1'
#
loop_
_entity.id
_entity.type
_entity.pdbx_description
1 polymer ?
#
loop_
_entity_poly.entity_id
_entity_poly.type
_entity_poly.pdbx_seq_one_letter_code
_entity_poly.pdbx_strand_id
1 'polypeptide(L)'
;MRRMTTLLFVLLACAIPAAAQEVVRPVSQIPLLSMTDGAHDDIESLLQVYFQAHFNTQAEYAFGRQNLRVGRFDLNGDGKAELVLMVDAPGWHANQGDPFVVAQWVNKRWVGIGWGWGDEDTIFATTEIQAGWRSIDTGTQVLRWTGKEYAFSDKE
;
A
#
# COMPACT_ATOMS: atom_id res chain seq x y z
N MET A 1 13.13 -75.67 0.60
CA MET A 1 13.27 -74.47 -0.27
C MET A 1 11.92 -74.17 -0.91
N ARG A 2 11.15 -73.25 -0.34
CA ARG A 2 9.81 -72.85 -0.82
C ARG A 2 9.80 -71.32 -0.93
N ARG A 3 9.24 -70.86 -2.05
CA ARG A 3 9.33 -69.52 -2.63
C ARG A 3 8.70 -68.47 -1.71
N MET A 4 9.41 -67.37 -1.47
CA MET A 4 8.92 -66.19 -0.75
C MET A 4 8.51 -65.15 -1.79
N THR A 5 7.20 -64.96 -1.94
CA THR A 5 6.60 -64.03 -2.90
C THR A 5 6.59 -62.63 -2.29
N THR A 6 7.43 -61.73 -2.81
CA THR A 6 7.47 -60.32 -2.43
C THR A 6 6.26 -59.59 -3.05
N LEU A 7 5.31 -59.16 -2.22
CA LEU A 7 4.24 -58.25 -2.62
C LEU A 7 4.78 -56.81 -2.53
N LEU A 8 5.02 -56.18 -3.67
CA LEU A 8 5.39 -54.76 -3.75
C LEU A 8 4.08 -53.94 -3.77
N PHE A 9 3.75 -53.31 -2.64
CA PHE A 9 2.65 -52.35 -2.53
C PHE A 9 3.02 -51.08 -3.31
N VAL A 10 2.33 -50.84 -4.42
CA VAL A 10 2.40 -49.58 -5.18
C VAL A 10 1.59 -48.54 -4.41
N LEU A 11 2.28 -47.69 -3.63
CA LEU A 11 1.74 -46.45 -3.08
C LEU A 11 1.68 -45.42 -4.21
N LEU A 12 0.53 -45.36 -4.88
CA LEU A 12 0.19 -44.28 -5.81
C LEU A 12 -0.10 -43.04 -4.95
N ALA A 13 0.92 -42.20 -4.75
CA ALA A 13 0.77 -40.92 -4.09
C ALA A 13 -0.15 -40.02 -4.95
N CYS A 14 -1.33 -39.70 -4.44
CA CYS A 14 -2.12 -38.58 -4.93
C CYS A 14 -1.30 -37.31 -4.69
N ALA A 15 -0.57 -36.86 -5.70
CA ALA A 15 0.01 -35.51 -5.70
C ALA A 15 -1.15 -34.52 -5.71
N ILE A 16 -1.45 -33.94 -4.55
CA ILE A 16 -2.31 -32.75 -4.47
C ILE A 16 -1.59 -31.69 -5.31
N PRO A 17 -2.21 -31.11 -6.35
CA PRO A 17 -1.58 -30.00 -7.05
C PRO A 17 -1.34 -28.91 -6.01
N ALA A 18 -0.09 -28.51 -5.83
CA ALA A 18 0.23 -27.30 -5.10
C ALA A 18 -0.58 -26.18 -5.77
N ALA A 19 -1.50 -25.57 -5.02
CA ALA A 19 -2.18 -24.39 -5.50
C ALA A 19 -1.09 -23.39 -5.87
N ALA A 20 -1.01 -23.03 -7.15
CA ALA A 20 -0.08 -22.00 -7.60
C ALA A 20 -0.43 -20.71 -6.85
N GLN A 21 0.46 -20.24 -5.99
CA GLN A 21 0.30 -18.95 -5.32
C GLN A 21 0.16 -17.87 -6.38
N GLU A 22 -0.92 -17.10 -6.29
CA GLU A 22 -1.18 -16.01 -7.21
C GLU A 22 -0.17 -14.89 -6.91
N VAL A 23 0.81 -14.73 -7.82
CA VAL A 23 1.80 -13.66 -7.72
C VAL A 23 1.08 -12.32 -7.83
N VAL A 24 1.16 -11.51 -6.78
CA VAL A 24 0.65 -10.13 -6.77
C VAL A 24 1.44 -9.31 -7.79
N ARG A 25 0.76 -8.73 -8.77
CA ARG A 25 1.40 -7.95 -9.85
C ARG A 25 0.97 -6.49 -9.80
N PRO A 26 1.90 -5.54 -9.97
CA PRO A 26 1.57 -4.16 -10.25
C PRO A 26 0.68 -4.05 -11.50
N VAL A 27 -0.37 -3.23 -11.42
CA VAL A 27 -1.26 -2.91 -12.55
C VAL A 27 -1.05 -1.49 -13.03
N SER A 28 -0.94 -0.56 -12.08
CA SER A 28 -0.74 0.87 -12.38
C SER A 28 0.07 1.51 -11.28
N GLN A 29 1.03 2.35 -11.67
CA GLN A 29 1.65 3.26 -10.72
C GLN A 29 0.59 4.26 -10.24
N ILE A 30 0.66 4.63 -8.97
CA ILE A 30 -0.06 5.76 -8.41
C ILE A 30 0.87 6.97 -8.56
N PRO A 31 0.65 7.87 -9.54
CA PRO A 31 1.60 8.94 -9.82
C PRO A 31 1.61 9.94 -8.66
N LEU A 32 2.73 10.01 -7.95
CA LEU A 32 2.94 10.92 -6.83
C LEU A 32 3.55 12.22 -7.35
N LEU A 33 2.73 13.27 -7.44
CA LEU A 33 3.10 14.57 -7.99
C LEU A 33 3.37 15.58 -6.89
N SER A 34 4.35 16.46 -7.09
CA SER A 34 4.58 17.60 -6.21
C SER A 34 3.35 18.48 -6.11
N MET A 35 3.04 18.93 -4.90
CA MET A 35 2.01 19.94 -4.70
C MET A 35 2.49 21.28 -5.24
N THR A 36 1.71 21.86 -6.16
CA THR A 36 1.87 23.25 -6.59
C THR A 36 0.95 24.16 -5.79
N ASP A 37 1.34 25.44 -5.63
CA ASP A 37 0.54 26.43 -4.90
C ASP A 37 -0.89 26.50 -5.45
N GLY A 38 -1.89 26.37 -4.56
CA GLY A 38 -3.31 26.41 -4.89
C GLY A 38 -3.97 25.05 -5.15
N ALA A 39 -3.20 23.96 -5.25
CA ALA A 39 -3.73 22.61 -5.32
C ALA A 39 -3.90 22.07 -3.88
N HIS A 40 -5.14 21.68 -3.52
CA HIS A 40 -5.46 20.86 -2.34
C HIS A 40 -5.53 21.54 -0.95
N ASP A 41 -6.45 22.49 -0.76
CA ASP A 41 -6.83 22.89 0.61
C ASP A 41 -7.60 21.78 1.36
N ASP A 42 -8.08 20.77 0.64
CA ASP A 42 -8.85 19.66 1.19
C ASP A 42 -8.00 18.66 2.00
N ILE A 43 -6.67 18.67 1.88
CA ILE A 43 -5.78 17.74 2.60
C ILE A 43 -5.31 18.25 3.97
N GLU A 44 -5.57 19.51 4.32
CA GLU A 44 -5.10 20.07 5.60
C GLU A 44 -5.62 19.28 6.80
N SER A 45 -6.87 18.83 6.75
CA SER A 45 -7.43 18.00 7.82
C SER A 45 -6.69 16.68 7.98
N LEU A 46 -6.16 16.11 6.88
CA LEU A 46 -5.38 14.87 6.94
C LEU A 46 -4.00 15.14 7.55
N LEU A 47 -3.35 16.24 7.15
CA LEU A 47 -2.06 16.67 7.70
C LEU A 47 -2.15 16.99 9.20
N GLN A 48 -3.24 17.62 9.64
CA GLN A 48 -3.49 17.87 11.06
C GLN A 48 -3.73 16.60 11.88
N VAL A 49 -4.18 15.50 11.26
CA VAL A 49 -4.38 14.22 11.96
C VAL A 49 -3.08 13.44 12.07
N TYR A 50 -2.31 13.35 10.98
CA TYR A 50 -1.13 12.46 10.90
C TYR A 50 0.19 13.17 11.20
N PHE A 51 0.27 14.48 11.02
CA PHE A 51 1.53 15.23 11.03
C PHE A 51 1.43 16.57 11.77
N GLN A 52 0.51 16.70 12.74
CA GLN A 52 0.24 17.96 13.46
C GLN A 52 1.48 18.65 14.03
N ALA A 53 2.41 17.87 14.58
CA ALA A 53 3.61 18.39 15.24
C ALA A 53 4.65 18.94 14.26
N HIS A 54 4.56 18.60 12.97
CA HIS A 54 5.62 18.83 11.98
C HIS A 54 5.17 19.65 10.78
N PHE A 55 3.90 19.56 10.38
CA PHE A 55 3.39 20.29 9.22
C PHE A 55 3.26 21.80 9.53
N ASN A 56 3.98 22.63 8.77
CA ASN A 56 4.04 24.09 8.92
C ASN A 56 4.41 24.56 10.36
N THR A 57 5.27 23.80 11.04
CA THR A 57 5.80 24.19 12.36
C THR A 57 7.26 24.66 12.27
N GLN A 58 7.85 25.00 13.43
CA GLN A 58 9.29 25.27 13.57
C GLN A 58 10.02 24.14 14.32
N ALA A 59 9.40 22.96 14.40
CA ALA A 59 9.96 21.82 15.10
C ALA A 59 11.13 21.17 14.32
N GLU A 60 11.86 20.29 14.99
CA GLU A 60 12.73 19.35 14.29
C GLU A 60 11.88 18.48 13.34
N TYR A 61 12.40 18.22 12.15
CA TYR A 61 11.67 17.52 11.08
C TYR A 61 10.42 18.26 10.58
N ALA A 62 10.31 19.58 10.80
CA ALA A 62 9.24 20.36 10.21
C ALA A 62 9.31 20.33 8.68
N PHE A 63 8.14 20.32 8.05
CA PHE A 63 8.00 20.32 6.59
C PHE A 63 6.80 21.17 6.15
N GLY A 64 6.85 21.65 4.90
CA GLY A 64 5.78 22.44 4.30
C GLY A 64 5.12 21.75 3.12
N ARG A 65 4.19 22.43 2.45
CA ARG A 65 3.48 21.90 1.28
C ARG A 65 4.42 21.51 0.13
N GLN A 66 5.57 22.18 -0.01
CA GLN A 66 6.60 21.86 -0.99
C GLN A 66 7.24 20.48 -0.79
N ASN A 67 7.12 19.91 0.41
CA ASN A 67 7.61 18.58 0.77
C ASN A 67 6.52 17.51 0.67
N LEU A 68 5.39 17.82 0.04
CA LEU A 68 4.31 16.88 -0.14
C LEU A 68 4.25 16.38 -1.58
N ARG A 69 4.03 15.08 -1.71
CA ARG A 69 3.66 14.42 -2.96
C ARG A 69 2.25 13.85 -2.81
N VAL A 70 1.44 14.03 -3.84
CA VAL A 70 0.06 13.54 -3.86
C VAL A 70 -0.20 12.70 -5.10
N GLY A 71 -0.86 11.57 -4.89
CA GLY A 71 -1.34 10.70 -5.95
C GLY A 71 -2.81 10.37 -5.74
N ARG A 72 -3.47 10.03 -6.84
CA ARG A 72 -4.88 9.65 -6.83
C ARG A 72 -5.10 8.41 -7.63
N PHE A 73 -5.83 7.47 -7.06
CA PHE A 73 -6.17 6.22 -7.71
C PHE A 73 -7.47 5.67 -7.14
N ASP A 74 -8.35 5.13 -7.99
CA ASP A 74 -9.57 4.43 -7.56
C ASP A 74 -9.18 3.02 -7.07
N LEU A 75 -9.00 2.89 -5.75
CA LEU A 75 -8.52 1.66 -5.13
C LEU A 75 -9.66 0.67 -4.86
N ASN A 76 -10.91 1.14 -4.81
CA ASN A 76 -12.09 0.32 -4.48
C ASN A 76 -13.06 0.10 -5.65
N GLY A 77 -12.83 0.73 -6.80
CA GLY A 77 -13.64 0.62 -8.00
C GLY A 77 -14.97 1.38 -7.95
N ASP A 78 -15.16 2.32 -7.03
CA ASP A 78 -16.41 3.10 -6.90
C ASP A 78 -16.49 4.30 -7.86
N GLY A 79 -15.46 4.52 -8.68
CA GLY A 79 -15.33 5.63 -9.61
C GLY A 79 -14.85 6.94 -8.97
N LYS A 80 -14.50 6.94 -7.68
CA LYS A 80 -13.88 8.06 -6.98
C LYS A 80 -12.48 7.65 -6.54
N ALA A 81 -11.51 8.50 -6.86
CA ALA A 81 -10.15 8.22 -6.47
C ALA A 81 -9.96 8.40 -4.95
N GLU A 82 -9.27 7.45 -4.34
CA GLU A 82 -8.58 7.64 -3.08
C GLU A 82 -7.33 8.52 -3.26
N LEU A 83 -6.88 9.09 -2.15
CA LEU A 83 -5.68 9.91 -2.06
C LEU A 83 -4.53 9.08 -1.47
N VAL A 84 -3.35 9.20 -2.06
CA VAL A 84 -2.08 8.85 -1.43
C VAL A 84 -1.32 10.14 -1.19
N LEU A 85 -0.96 10.42 0.07
CA LEU A 85 -0.22 11.60 0.49
C LEU A 85 1.11 11.17 1.10
N MET A 86 2.22 11.56 0.49
CA MET A 86 3.57 11.23 0.92
C MET A 86 4.31 12.49 1.40
N VAL A 87 5.12 12.33 2.45
CA VAL A 87 6.00 13.37 2.97
C VAL A 87 7.41 13.15 2.42
N ASP A 88 7.74 13.85 1.35
CA ASP A 88 9.08 13.93 0.75
C ASP A 88 9.85 15.11 1.36
N ALA A 89 10.27 14.91 2.61
CA ALA A 89 11.10 15.85 3.35
C ALA A 89 12.41 15.13 3.72
N PRO A 90 13.61 15.75 3.52
CA PRO A 90 14.88 15.09 3.77
C PRO A 90 15.06 14.48 5.16
N GLY A 91 14.41 15.04 6.18
CA GLY A 91 14.46 14.52 7.55
C GLY A 91 13.55 13.33 7.84
N TRP A 92 12.70 12.93 6.88
CA TRP A 92 11.71 11.86 7.03
C TRP A 92 12.06 10.60 6.25
N HIS A 93 13.04 10.68 5.34
CA HIS A 93 13.47 9.55 4.53
C HIS A 93 14.07 8.44 5.42
N ALA A 94 13.53 7.23 5.30
CA ALA A 94 13.97 6.05 6.02
C ALA A 94 14.45 4.96 5.04
N ASN A 95 15.01 3.86 5.56
CA ASN A 95 15.44 2.73 4.72
C ASN A 95 14.31 2.10 3.91
N GLN A 96 13.06 2.29 4.35
CA GLN A 96 11.84 1.80 3.70
C GLN A 96 11.24 2.82 2.72
N GLY A 97 11.87 3.97 2.52
CA GLY A 97 11.38 5.10 1.74
C GLY A 97 10.79 6.21 2.62
N ASP A 98 9.89 6.98 2.03
CA ASP A 98 9.20 8.10 2.66
C ASP A 98 7.84 7.66 3.23
N PRO A 99 7.39 8.27 4.33
CA PRO A 99 6.11 7.92 4.91
C PRO A 99 4.97 8.47 4.06
N PHE A 100 3.93 7.65 3.89
CA PHE A 100 2.72 8.04 3.19
C PHE A 100 1.45 7.59 3.92
N VAL A 101 0.35 8.28 3.63
CA VAL A 101 -1.00 7.99 4.12
C VAL A 101 -1.89 7.69 2.91
N VAL A 102 -2.72 6.64 3.03
CA VAL A 102 -3.82 6.37 2.10
C VAL A 102 -5.09 6.93 2.73
N ALA A 103 -5.88 7.69 1.98
CA ALA A 103 -7.08 8.32 2.48
C ALA A 103 -8.26 8.19 1.53
N GLN A 104 -9.46 8.07 2.10
CA GLN A 104 -10.73 8.02 1.39
C GLN A 104 -11.51 9.32 1.58
N TRP A 105 -12.25 9.73 0.56
CA TRP A 105 -13.15 10.88 0.64
C TRP A 105 -14.48 10.50 1.30
N VAL A 106 -14.68 10.94 2.54
CA VAL A 106 -15.88 10.63 3.34
C VAL A 106 -16.46 11.91 3.92
N ASN A 107 -17.76 12.15 3.72
CA ASN A 107 -18.47 13.31 4.27
C ASN A 107 -17.75 14.66 4.01
N LYS A 108 -17.29 14.87 2.76
CA LYS A 108 -16.58 16.07 2.31
C LYS A 108 -15.20 16.32 2.95
N ARG A 109 -14.53 15.28 3.41
CA ARG A 109 -13.15 15.36 3.91
C ARG A 109 -12.37 14.09 3.58
N TRP A 110 -11.05 14.21 3.52
CA TRP A 110 -10.16 13.04 3.51
C TRP A 110 -10.09 12.41 4.90
N VAL A 111 -10.27 11.09 4.96
CA VAL A 111 -10.11 10.28 6.17
C VAL A 111 -9.04 9.24 5.87
N GLY A 112 -7.98 9.21 6.69
CA GLY A 112 -6.94 8.20 6.55
C GLY A 112 -7.49 6.80 6.79
N ILE A 113 -7.19 5.90 5.87
CA ILE A 113 -7.59 4.50 5.86
C ILE A 113 -6.37 3.58 5.75
N GLY A 114 -5.18 4.10 6.05
CA GLY A 114 -3.93 3.36 5.93
C GLY A 114 -2.72 4.28 6.00
N TRP A 115 -1.58 3.71 6.38
CA TRP A 115 -0.30 4.40 6.32
C TRP A 115 0.79 3.39 5.96
N GLY A 116 1.87 3.87 5.38
CA GLY A 116 3.02 3.02 5.09
C GLY A 116 4.27 3.79 4.70
N TRP A 117 5.22 3.05 4.15
CA TRP A 117 6.51 3.55 3.66
C TRP A 117 6.72 3.08 2.23
N GLY A 118 7.24 3.96 1.38
CA GLY A 118 7.61 3.65 0.00
C GLY A 118 8.26 4.85 -0.67
N ASP A 119 8.65 4.70 -1.93
CA ASP A 119 9.26 5.77 -2.71
C ASP A 119 8.27 6.31 -3.74
N GLU A 120 8.49 7.53 -4.21
CA GLU A 120 7.58 8.18 -5.18
C GLU A 120 7.37 7.35 -6.47
N ASP A 121 8.40 6.58 -6.85
CA ASP A 121 8.41 5.73 -8.05
C ASP A 121 7.96 4.28 -7.79
N THR A 122 7.68 3.91 -6.54
CA THR A 122 7.44 2.51 -6.15
C THR A 122 6.03 2.23 -5.63
N ILE A 123 5.13 3.22 -5.64
CA ILE A 123 3.72 3.01 -5.23
C ILE A 123 2.88 2.53 -6.42
N PHE A 124 2.43 1.27 -6.37
CA PHE A 124 1.60 0.65 -7.40
C PHE A 124 0.31 0.06 -6.82
N ALA A 125 -0.82 0.31 -7.47
CA ALA A 125 -2.01 -0.51 -7.27
C ALA A 125 -1.81 -1.86 -7.96
N THR A 126 -2.25 -2.94 -7.30
CA THR A 126 -1.99 -4.31 -7.77
C THR A 126 -3.23 -4.98 -8.40
N THR A 127 -3.04 -6.19 -8.92
CA THR A 127 -4.10 -7.10 -9.37
C THR A 127 -4.91 -7.68 -8.23
N GLU A 128 -4.35 -7.75 -7.02
CA GLU A 128 -4.98 -8.36 -5.87
C GLU A 128 -6.07 -7.44 -5.32
N ILE A 129 -7.28 -7.98 -5.16
CA ILE A 129 -8.44 -7.27 -4.61
C ILE A 129 -8.97 -8.03 -3.40
N GLN A 130 -9.05 -7.37 -2.26
CA GLN A 130 -9.58 -7.91 -1.01
C GLN A 130 -10.80 -7.09 -0.56
N ALA A 131 -11.96 -7.75 -0.48
CA ALA A 131 -13.23 -7.10 -0.13
C ALA A 131 -13.53 -5.81 -0.94
N GLY A 132 -13.20 -5.83 -2.23
CA GLY A 132 -13.39 -4.71 -3.16
C GLY A 132 -12.21 -3.75 -3.26
N TRP A 133 -11.21 -3.87 -2.39
CA TRP A 133 -10.06 -2.95 -2.34
C TRP A 133 -8.79 -3.57 -2.93
N ARG A 134 -8.15 -2.88 -3.87
CA ARG A 134 -6.85 -3.27 -4.41
C ARG A 134 -5.77 -3.19 -3.35
N SER A 135 -4.82 -4.14 -3.33
CA SER A 135 -3.60 -3.97 -2.54
C SER A 135 -2.66 -2.94 -3.19
N ILE A 136 -1.74 -2.41 -2.40
CA ILE A 136 -0.74 -1.43 -2.83
C ILE A 136 0.64 -2.03 -2.64
N ASP A 137 1.40 -2.18 -3.71
CA ASP A 137 2.82 -2.53 -3.67
C ASP A 137 3.64 -1.25 -3.48
N THR A 138 4.57 -1.24 -2.52
CA THR A 138 5.47 -0.11 -2.22
C THR A 138 6.92 -0.38 -2.67
N GLY A 139 7.13 -1.38 -3.50
CA GLY A 139 8.44 -1.93 -3.84
C GLY A 139 8.96 -2.88 -2.78
N THR A 140 8.90 -2.50 -1.49
CA THR A 140 9.41 -3.29 -0.37
C THR A 140 8.36 -4.16 0.31
N GLN A 141 7.10 -3.69 0.37
CA GLN A 141 6.01 -4.34 1.08
C GLN A 141 4.71 -4.27 0.28
N VAL A 142 3.70 -5.03 0.69
CA VAL A 142 2.34 -4.90 0.16
C VAL A 142 1.40 -4.49 1.29
N LEU A 143 0.71 -3.37 1.09
CA LEU A 143 -0.39 -2.96 1.95
C LEU A 143 -1.67 -3.62 1.46
N ARG A 144 -2.30 -4.40 2.33
CA ARG A 144 -3.54 -5.13 2.04
C ARG A 144 -4.69 -4.58 2.86
N TRP A 145 -5.88 -4.62 2.28
CA TRP A 145 -7.09 -4.16 2.94
C TRP A 145 -7.59 -5.18 3.98
N THR A 146 -7.72 -4.74 5.22
CA THR A 146 -8.12 -5.60 6.36
C THR A 146 -9.64 -5.67 6.57
N GLY A 147 -10.43 -5.03 5.72
CA GLY A 147 -11.86 -4.79 5.95
C GLY A 147 -12.17 -3.42 6.57
N LYS A 148 -11.14 -2.73 7.09
CA LYS A 148 -11.27 -1.41 7.72
C LYS A 148 -10.18 -0.42 7.31
N GLU A 149 -8.95 -0.91 7.16
CA GLU A 149 -7.79 -0.10 6.81
C GLU A 149 -6.77 -0.92 6.02
N TYR A 150 -5.84 -0.24 5.37
CA TYR A 150 -4.64 -0.83 4.81
C TYR A 150 -3.62 -1.11 5.92
N ALA A 151 -3.10 -2.33 5.93
CA ALA A 151 -2.03 -2.74 6.83
C ALA A 151 -0.95 -3.49 6.06
N PHE A 152 0.28 -3.44 6.59
CA PHE A 152 1.40 -4.19 6.05
C PHE A 152 1.17 -5.69 6.14
N SER A 153 1.70 -6.36 5.13
CA SER A 153 1.81 -7.81 5.09
C SER A 153 3.08 -8.13 4.32
N ASP A 154 3.78 -9.17 4.77
CA ASP A 154 5.01 -9.60 4.12
C ASP A 154 4.71 -9.93 2.64
N LYS A 155 5.67 -9.59 1.77
CA LYS A 155 5.69 -10.15 0.42
C LYS A 155 6.09 -11.61 0.56
N GLU A 156 5.14 -12.52 0.34
CA GLU A 156 5.41 -13.96 0.22
C GLU A 156 6.38 -14.25 -0.94
#